data_AF-A0A1W2TQG0-F1
#
_entry.id   AF-A0A1W2TQG0-F1
#
_cell.length_a   1.000
_cell.length_b   1.000
_cell.length_c   1.000
_cell.angle_alpha   90.00
_cell.angle_beta   90.00
_cell.angle_gamma   90.00
#
_symmetry.space_group_name_H-M   'P 1'
#
loop_
_entity.id
_entity.type
_entity.pdbx_description
1 polymer ?
#
loop_
_entity_poly.entity_id
_entity_poly.type
_entity_poly.pdbx_seq_one_letter_code
_entity_poly.pdbx_strand_id
1 'polypeptide(L)'
;MFKSPLASSLCCLLLGATAQAKYIVPGARWRDIDGDLVNAHAGNVVFEQGKFWLFGEYKTQGQEEGGGISVYSSEDLATWQSHGLALEPIVGHPYISPSMIIQRPKVVYSESAGQYHMLWHADNSSYGLLLQGFASSDTIAGPYSFVNATAPLGNWSQDFGLFTDYKDGRSYALYSNGDSKVGRDVYLTSYNTEVSALDEVVHRFDKYDLEAPTILQTEKSYYALMSHKTGYRPNNVVAFRADKLSGPWSQPWIIAPLNTRTFNSQSGFTLRIKGTKKTTYLYLGDQWDSNSLWESRYIWLPINIDDNKKTLSLEWQDVYDLDVKSGQWSPVKGRAYSSKAATTSGNAFKQEANFATGGTILTGIYGNDSTVTFHDIEGTGKPQWVSFYYQNTDDMGFGDQPGGSPDRIGGAWQLRRISSVVVNGDTKNIETLYQRDTHKGIILSTPLQLTLKKGRQNTITVGGLFNGVDYKGADLDRIVVYPTEK
;
A
#
# COMPACT_ATOMS: atom_id res chain seq x y z
N MET A 1 -6.14 -49.11 -55.87
CA MET A 1 -5.32 -48.69 -54.71
C MET A 1 -5.71 -47.25 -54.36
N PHE A 2 -6.63 -47.07 -53.42
CA PHE A 2 -6.98 -45.75 -52.87
C PHE A 2 -6.42 -45.69 -51.45
N LYS A 3 -5.44 -44.80 -51.21
CA LYS A 3 -4.89 -44.54 -49.88
C LYS A 3 -5.63 -43.34 -49.28
N SER A 4 -6.28 -43.59 -48.14
CA SER A 4 -6.84 -42.61 -47.22
C SER A 4 -5.71 -41.80 -46.54
N PRO A 5 -5.88 -40.49 -46.28
CA PRO A 5 -5.01 -39.76 -45.37
C PRO A 5 -5.52 -39.87 -43.92
N LEU A 6 -4.67 -40.37 -43.03
CA LEU A 6 -4.87 -40.33 -41.58
C LEU A 6 -4.87 -38.87 -41.10
N ALA A 7 -5.95 -38.44 -40.46
CA ALA A 7 -6.00 -37.23 -39.66
C ALA A 7 -5.21 -37.45 -38.35
N SER A 8 -4.19 -36.63 -38.13
CA SER A 8 -3.43 -36.60 -36.86
C SER A 8 -4.12 -35.60 -35.94
N SER A 9 -4.85 -36.09 -34.93
CA SER A 9 -5.40 -35.25 -33.85
C SER A 9 -4.27 -34.85 -32.90
N LEU A 10 -3.86 -33.59 -32.98
CA LEU A 10 -2.97 -32.96 -32.02
C LEU A 10 -3.77 -32.74 -30.72
N CYS A 11 -3.56 -33.60 -29.72
CA CYS A 11 -4.14 -33.46 -28.41
C CYS A 11 -3.34 -32.41 -27.63
N CYS A 12 -3.78 -31.15 -27.69
CA CYS A 12 -3.25 -30.09 -26.81
C CYS A 12 -3.70 -30.38 -25.37
N LEU A 13 -2.81 -30.99 -24.59
CA LEU A 13 -2.92 -31.04 -23.13
C LEU A 13 -2.75 -29.61 -22.60
N LEU A 14 -3.86 -28.91 -22.39
CA LEU A 14 -3.94 -27.74 -21.53
C LEU A 14 -3.66 -28.20 -20.09
N LEU A 15 -2.39 -28.14 -19.69
CA LEU A 15 -2.02 -28.14 -18.27
C LEU A 15 -2.55 -26.83 -17.68
N GLY A 16 -3.80 -26.86 -17.19
CA GLY A 16 -4.30 -25.82 -16.32
C GLY A 16 -3.51 -25.85 -15.02
N ALA A 17 -2.48 -25.01 -14.92
CA ALA A 17 -1.92 -24.67 -13.62
C ALA A 17 -3.07 -24.03 -12.82
N THR A 18 -3.63 -24.78 -11.87
CA THR A 18 -4.51 -24.19 -10.87
C THR A 18 -3.62 -23.27 -10.04
N ALA A 19 -3.62 -21.98 -10.33
CA ALA A 19 -3.05 -20.99 -9.42
C ALA A 19 -3.69 -21.22 -8.04
N GLN A 20 -2.87 -21.60 -7.05
CA GLN A 20 -3.31 -21.62 -5.66
C GLN A 20 -3.69 -20.19 -5.29
N ALA A 21 -4.91 -19.97 -4.81
CA ALA A 21 -5.34 -18.64 -4.39
C ALA A 21 -4.51 -18.20 -3.18
N LYS A 22 -3.67 -17.18 -3.40
CA LYS A 22 -2.92 -16.49 -2.35
C LYS A 22 -3.80 -15.41 -1.71
N TYR A 23 -3.67 -15.23 -0.40
CA TYR A 23 -4.42 -14.18 0.28
C TYR A 23 -3.76 -12.83 0.05
N ILE A 24 -4.57 -11.77 0.03
CA ILE A 24 -4.07 -10.41 0.17
C ILE A 24 -4.01 -10.08 1.66
N VAL A 25 -2.83 -9.66 2.12
CA VAL A 25 -2.52 -9.44 3.53
C VAL A 25 -1.94 -8.03 3.70
N PRO A 26 -2.76 -7.01 3.96
CA PRO A 26 -2.32 -5.64 4.17
C PRO A 26 -1.29 -5.51 5.29
N GLY A 27 -0.24 -4.72 5.06
CA GLY A 27 0.82 -4.48 6.05
C GLY A 27 1.90 -5.57 6.11
N ALA A 28 1.73 -6.69 5.40
CA ALA A 28 2.74 -7.74 5.34
C ALA A 28 3.96 -7.35 4.50
N ARG A 29 5.09 -8.00 4.77
CA ARG A 29 6.24 -8.06 3.85
C ARG A 29 5.86 -8.92 2.65
N TRP A 30 5.37 -8.31 1.58
CA TRP A 30 5.10 -9.03 0.34
C TRP A 30 6.41 -9.44 -0.29
N ARG A 31 6.49 -10.71 -0.68
CA ARG A 31 7.63 -11.27 -1.37
C ARG A 31 7.21 -11.71 -2.76
N ASP A 32 8.08 -11.50 -3.74
CA ASP A 32 7.90 -12.04 -5.07
C ASP A 32 8.19 -13.55 -5.09
N ILE A 33 8.06 -14.15 -6.28
CA ILE A 33 8.29 -15.60 -6.47
C ILE A 33 9.74 -16.04 -6.23
N ASP A 34 10.71 -15.11 -6.26
CA ASP A 34 12.12 -15.37 -6.00
C ASP A 34 12.45 -15.19 -4.50
N GLY A 35 11.51 -14.64 -3.72
CA GLY A 35 11.60 -14.46 -2.28
C GLY A 35 12.07 -13.06 -1.86
N ASP A 36 12.34 -12.17 -2.81
CA ASP A 36 12.73 -10.79 -2.58
C ASP A 36 11.52 -9.94 -2.20
N LEU A 37 11.74 -8.84 -1.50
CA LEU A 37 10.66 -7.91 -1.15
C LEU A 37 10.11 -7.27 -2.42
N VAL A 38 8.78 -7.30 -2.58
CA VAL A 38 8.12 -6.47 -3.59
C VAL A 38 8.38 -5.01 -3.22
N ASN A 39 9.08 -4.30 -4.10
CA ASN A 39 9.52 -2.92 -3.90
C ASN A 39 9.01 -2.09 -5.08
N ALA A 40 7.76 -1.64 -4.99
CA ALA A 40 7.02 -0.89 -6.00
C ALA A 40 6.03 0.06 -5.31
N HIS A 41 6.56 1.09 -4.65
CA HIS A 41 5.76 1.99 -3.82
C HIS A 41 5.02 3.06 -4.64
N ALA A 42 3.84 3.48 -4.18
CA ALA A 42 3.06 4.62 -4.67
C ALA A 42 2.81 4.75 -6.19
N GLY A 43 2.98 3.67 -6.95
CA GLY A 43 2.72 3.67 -8.38
C GLY A 43 1.28 3.29 -8.74
N ASN A 44 1.09 2.60 -9.86
CA ASN A 44 -0.23 2.09 -10.26
C ASN A 44 -0.18 0.65 -10.75
N VAL A 45 -1.39 0.08 -10.86
CA VAL A 45 -1.61 -1.23 -11.46
C VAL A 45 -2.30 -1.06 -12.82
N VAL A 46 -1.73 -1.63 -13.86
CA VAL A 46 -2.29 -1.69 -15.22
C VAL A 46 -2.71 -3.14 -15.52
N PHE A 47 -3.93 -3.37 -15.99
CA PHE A 47 -4.36 -4.70 -16.42
C PHE A 47 -4.18 -4.85 -17.93
N GLU A 48 -3.34 -5.80 -18.34
CA GLU A 48 -2.94 -6.00 -19.73
C GLU A 48 -2.65 -7.48 -19.97
N GLN A 49 -3.14 -8.04 -21.08
CA GLN A 49 -2.88 -9.43 -21.49
C GLN A 49 -3.16 -10.48 -20.39
N GLY A 50 -4.20 -10.26 -19.58
CA GLY A 50 -4.59 -11.19 -18.51
C GLY A 50 -3.77 -11.07 -17.23
N LYS A 51 -2.85 -10.10 -17.14
CA LYS A 51 -2.00 -9.84 -15.97
C LYS A 51 -2.21 -8.43 -15.44
N PHE A 52 -2.01 -8.28 -14.14
CA PHE A 52 -1.87 -7.02 -13.44
C PHE A 52 -0.39 -6.66 -13.37
N TRP A 53 -0.03 -5.49 -13.88
CA TRP A 53 1.32 -4.95 -13.90
C TRP A 53 1.42 -3.84 -12.87
N LEU A 54 2.16 -4.07 -11.79
CA LEU A 54 2.41 -3.12 -10.72
C LEU A 54 3.72 -2.38 -11.00
N PHE A 55 3.63 -1.07 -11.20
CA PHE A 55 4.77 -0.17 -11.26
C PHE A 55 4.87 0.57 -9.95
N GLY A 56 6.08 0.96 -9.55
CA GLY A 56 6.25 1.81 -8.39
C GLY A 56 7.69 2.24 -8.18
N GLU A 57 7.87 3.13 -7.22
CA GLU A 57 9.17 3.61 -6.78
C GLU A 57 10.00 2.42 -6.28
N TYR A 58 11.20 2.25 -6.82
CA TYR A 58 12.17 1.34 -6.25
C TYR A 58 12.96 2.08 -5.16
N LYS A 59 12.76 1.72 -3.90
CA LYS A 59 13.44 2.32 -2.75
C LYS A 59 14.68 1.51 -2.38
N THR A 60 15.86 2.09 -2.58
CA THR A 60 17.13 1.45 -2.26
C THR A 60 17.36 1.41 -0.74
N GLN A 61 17.83 0.27 -0.23
CA GLN A 61 18.13 0.15 1.20
C GLN A 61 19.16 1.19 1.66
N GLY A 62 18.84 1.87 2.76
CA GLY A 62 19.69 2.92 3.33
C GLY A 62 19.66 4.26 2.59
N GLN A 63 18.81 4.41 1.58
CA GLN A 63 18.63 5.66 0.84
C GLN A 63 17.16 6.10 0.86
N GLU A 64 16.93 7.41 0.74
CA GLU A 64 15.59 7.99 0.64
C GLU A 64 15.04 7.86 -0.79
N GLU A 65 15.90 8.11 -1.79
CA GLU A 65 15.56 8.12 -3.22
C GLU A 65 16.67 7.49 -4.07
N GLY A 66 16.46 7.41 -5.39
CA GLY A 66 17.51 7.12 -6.36
C GLY A 66 17.46 5.75 -7.03
N GLY A 67 16.44 4.95 -6.76
CA GLY A 67 16.35 3.57 -7.26
C GLY A 67 15.67 3.38 -8.62
N GLY A 68 15.02 4.42 -9.17
CA GLY A 68 14.24 4.32 -10.41
C GLY A 68 12.85 3.73 -10.18
N ILE A 69 12.30 3.07 -11.21
CA ILE A 69 10.93 2.53 -11.20
C ILE A 69 10.99 1.03 -11.46
N SER A 70 10.47 0.24 -10.53
CA SER A 70 10.34 -1.20 -10.66
C SER A 70 9.04 -1.61 -11.35
N VAL A 71 9.00 -2.85 -11.86
CA VAL A 71 7.81 -3.44 -12.46
C VAL A 71 7.66 -4.91 -12.06
N TYR A 72 6.43 -5.27 -11.67
CA TYR A 72 6.04 -6.62 -11.33
C TYR A 72 4.78 -7.01 -12.11
N SER A 73 4.61 -8.31 -12.40
CA SER A 73 3.36 -8.82 -12.96
C SER A 73 2.72 -9.87 -12.05
N SER A 74 1.39 -9.94 -12.02
CA SER A 74 0.62 -10.92 -11.26
C SER A 74 -0.65 -11.31 -12.00
N GLU A 75 -1.09 -12.57 -11.87
CA GLU A 75 -2.40 -13.01 -12.38
C GLU A 75 -3.53 -12.86 -11.34
N ASP A 76 -3.18 -12.67 -10.07
CA ASP A 76 -4.11 -12.76 -8.92
C ASP A 76 -4.00 -11.59 -7.92
N LEU A 77 -3.11 -10.61 -8.18
CA LEU A 77 -2.76 -9.47 -7.30
C LEU A 77 -2.04 -9.86 -5.98
N ALA A 78 -1.63 -11.11 -5.83
CA ALA A 78 -1.00 -11.62 -4.61
C ALA A 78 0.34 -12.32 -4.87
N THR A 79 0.46 -13.00 -6.00
CA THR A 79 1.69 -13.66 -6.47
C THR A 79 2.38 -12.77 -7.49
N TRP A 80 3.48 -12.13 -7.09
CA TRP A 80 4.20 -11.16 -7.91
C TRP A 80 5.46 -11.77 -8.53
N GLN A 81 5.63 -11.55 -9.84
CA GLN A 81 6.88 -11.83 -10.56
C GLN A 81 7.57 -10.51 -10.89
N SER A 82 8.82 -10.35 -10.45
CA SER A 82 9.65 -9.19 -10.80
C SER A 82 10.06 -9.22 -12.27
N HIS A 83 10.09 -8.06 -12.91
CA HIS A 83 10.70 -7.83 -14.23
C HIS A 83 11.85 -6.83 -14.17
N GLY A 84 12.36 -6.54 -12.96
CA GLY A 84 13.44 -5.58 -12.74
C GLY A 84 12.95 -4.12 -12.75
N LEU A 85 13.81 -3.22 -13.24
CA LEU A 85 13.50 -1.80 -13.35
C LEU A 85 12.90 -1.50 -14.73
N ALA A 86 11.67 -0.97 -14.73
CA ALA A 86 11.05 -0.41 -15.93
C ALA A 86 11.74 0.89 -16.36
N LEU A 87 12.19 1.71 -15.41
CA LEU A 87 13.01 2.91 -15.68
C LEU A 87 14.26 2.86 -14.79
N GLU A 88 15.41 2.66 -15.42
CA GLU A 88 16.71 2.68 -14.73
C GLU A 88 17.20 4.12 -14.50
N PRO A 89 17.75 4.43 -13.31
CA PRO A 89 18.39 5.72 -13.10
C PRO A 89 19.71 5.82 -13.88
N ILE A 90 19.98 6.98 -14.46
CA ILE A 90 21.18 7.24 -15.27
C ILE A 90 22.11 8.19 -14.54
N VAL A 91 23.31 7.72 -14.17
CA VAL A 91 24.32 8.54 -13.48
C VAL A 91 24.64 9.81 -14.27
N GLY A 92 24.55 10.96 -13.61
CA GLY A 92 24.79 12.27 -14.22
C GLY A 92 23.62 12.83 -15.05
N HIS A 93 22.53 12.07 -15.24
CA HIS A 93 21.34 12.59 -15.91
C HIS A 93 20.67 13.68 -15.06
N PRO A 94 20.25 14.81 -15.65
CA PRO A 94 19.73 15.96 -14.90
C PRO A 94 18.40 15.69 -14.18
N TYR A 95 17.63 14.68 -14.59
CA TYR A 95 16.28 14.42 -14.06
C TYR A 95 16.03 13.01 -13.54
N ILE A 96 16.91 12.05 -13.86
CA ILE A 96 16.74 10.64 -13.47
C ILE A 96 18.05 10.02 -13.02
N SER A 97 18.97 10.83 -12.47
CA SER A 97 20.14 10.26 -11.79
C SER A 97 19.76 9.75 -10.41
N PRO A 98 20.58 8.89 -9.77
CA PRO A 98 20.31 8.41 -8.41
C PRO A 98 20.19 9.52 -7.35
N SER A 99 20.62 10.76 -7.62
CA SER A 99 20.41 11.91 -6.73
C SER A 99 19.10 12.65 -6.96
N MET A 100 18.31 12.24 -7.95
CA MET A 100 17.02 12.83 -8.30
C MET A 100 15.87 12.06 -7.68
N ILE A 101 14.73 12.73 -7.54
CA ILE A 101 13.49 12.19 -7.02
C ILE A 101 12.65 11.71 -8.20
N ILE A 102 12.25 10.44 -8.12
CA ILE A 102 11.38 9.77 -9.10
C ILE A 102 10.23 9.16 -8.29
N GLN A 103 9.15 9.91 -8.11
CA GLN A 103 8.06 9.54 -7.21
C GLN A 103 6.73 9.34 -7.92
N ARG A 104 5.92 8.42 -7.38
CA ARG A 104 4.54 8.11 -7.77
C ARG A 104 4.32 7.80 -9.25
N PRO A 105 5.12 6.90 -9.85
CA PRO A 105 5.02 6.65 -11.29
C PRO A 105 3.65 6.08 -11.68
N LYS A 106 3.13 6.51 -12.81
CA LYS A 106 1.89 6.01 -13.39
C LYS A 106 2.12 5.63 -14.84
N VAL A 107 1.69 4.43 -15.21
CA VAL A 107 1.76 3.91 -16.58
C VAL A 107 0.38 3.85 -17.20
N VAL A 108 0.29 4.22 -18.47
CA VAL A 108 -0.91 4.09 -19.32
C VAL A 108 -0.52 3.71 -20.74
N TYR A 109 -1.38 2.98 -21.43
CA TYR A 109 -1.21 2.70 -22.85
C TYR A 109 -1.83 3.83 -23.69
N SER A 110 -1.06 4.36 -24.64
CA SER A 110 -1.51 5.34 -25.62
C SER A 110 -1.84 4.63 -26.92
N GLU A 111 -3.13 4.47 -27.22
CA GLU A 111 -3.58 3.82 -28.46
C GLU A 111 -3.12 4.56 -29.72
N SER A 112 -3.07 5.90 -29.66
CA SER A 112 -2.70 6.72 -30.80
C SER A 112 -1.20 6.69 -31.10
N ALA A 113 -0.36 6.59 -30.06
CA ALA A 113 1.09 6.41 -30.22
C ALA A 113 1.48 4.94 -30.43
N GLY A 114 0.63 3.98 -30.01
CA GLY A 114 0.96 2.56 -30.00
C GLY A 114 2.03 2.20 -28.95
N GLN A 115 2.14 2.99 -27.88
CA GLN A 115 3.20 2.91 -26.88
C GLN A 115 2.65 3.00 -25.46
N TYR A 116 3.40 2.49 -24.50
CA TYR A 116 3.17 2.73 -23.08
C TYR A 116 3.88 4.01 -22.65
N HIS A 117 3.15 4.87 -21.96
CA HIS A 117 3.63 6.13 -21.43
C HIS A 117 3.71 6.04 -19.91
N MET A 118 4.84 6.48 -19.36
CA MET A 118 5.12 6.53 -17.93
C MET A 118 5.30 7.99 -17.51
N LEU A 119 4.55 8.41 -16.50
CA LEU A 119 4.60 9.77 -15.97
C LEU A 119 4.78 9.74 -14.45
N TRP A 120 5.49 10.71 -13.90
CA TRP A 120 5.80 10.72 -12.46
C TRP A 120 6.12 12.14 -11.97
N HIS A 121 6.24 12.29 -10.64
CA HIS A 121 6.79 13.49 -10.02
C HIS A 121 8.31 13.50 -10.13
N ALA A 122 8.85 14.39 -10.95
CA ALA A 122 10.28 14.56 -11.16
C ALA A 122 10.82 15.74 -10.35
N ASP A 123 11.76 15.48 -9.44
CA ASP A 123 12.33 16.51 -8.57
C ASP A 123 13.81 16.30 -8.23
N ASN A 124 14.36 17.24 -7.46
CA ASN A 124 15.64 17.10 -6.76
C ASN A 124 15.42 17.03 -5.24
N SER A 125 16.48 16.77 -4.48
CA SER A 125 16.43 16.65 -3.01
C SER A 125 15.92 17.90 -2.26
N SER A 126 15.78 19.05 -2.93
CA SER A 126 15.22 20.26 -2.33
C SER A 126 13.71 20.41 -2.55
N TYR A 127 13.09 19.51 -3.32
CA TYR A 127 11.68 19.61 -3.76
C TYR A 127 11.39 20.95 -4.45
N GLY A 128 12.34 21.40 -5.28
CA GLY A 128 12.34 22.74 -5.89
C GLY A 128 12.12 22.76 -7.39
N LEU A 129 12.21 21.61 -8.08
CA LEU A 129 11.96 21.54 -9.53
C LEU A 129 10.46 21.46 -9.80
N LEU A 130 9.74 20.62 -9.06
CA LEU A 130 8.29 20.43 -9.15
C LEU A 130 7.81 20.17 -10.59
N LEU A 131 8.39 19.16 -11.25
CA LEU A 131 8.12 18.82 -12.65
C LEU A 131 7.35 17.49 -12.78
N GLN A 132 6.78 17.27 -13.96
CA GLN A 132 6.28 15.97 -14.40
C GLN A 132 7.30 15.34 -15.34
N GLY A 133 7.83 14.19 -14.95
CA GLY A 133 8.66 13.37 -15.83
C GLY A 133 7.81 12.59 -16.82
N PHE A 134 8.36 12.37 -18.02
CA PHE A 134 7.74 11.58 -19.08
C PHE A 134 8.75 10.62 -19.71
N ALA A 135 8.34 9.36 -19.86
CA ALA A 135 9.10 8.31 -20.54
C ALA A 135 8.15 7.42 -21.35
N SER A 136 8.65 6.77 -22.40
CA SER A 136 7.86 5.86 -23.24
C SER A 136 8.55 4.52 -23.50
N SER A 137 7.75 3.50 -23.81
CA SER A 137 8.19 2.15 -24.16
C SER A 137 7.22 1.49 -25.14
N ASP A 138 7.71 0.64 -26.03
CA ASP A 138 6.87 -0.19 -26.91
C ASP A 138 6.25 -1.39 -26.18
N THR A 139 6.76 -1.73 -24.99
CA THR A 139 6.30 -2.86 -24.18
C THR A 139 5.92 -2.40 -22.78
N ILE A 140 4.95 -3.08 -22.16
CA ILE A 140 4.49 -2.74 -20.81
C ILE A 140 5.58 -2.88 -19.75
N ALA A 141 6.46 -3.89 -19.84
CA ALA A 141 7.53 -4.09 -18.87
C ALA A 141 8.70 -3.11 -19.03
N GLY A 142 8.77 -2.38 -20.15
CA GLY A 142 9.93 -1.58 -20.49
C GLY A 142 11.04 -2.37 -21.21
N PRO A 143 12.28 -1.84 -21.21
CA PRO A 143 12.70 -0.61 -20.52
C PRO A 143 12.07 0.65 -21.13
N TYR A 144 11.72 1.60 -20.28
CA TYR A 144 11.23 2.92 -20.68
C TYR A 144 12.40 3.86 -20.96
N SER A 145 12.25 4.67 -22.01
CA SER A 145 13.21 5.70 -22.37
C SER A 145 12.71 7.06 -21.90
N PHE A 146 13.52 7.77 -21.12
CA PHE A 146 13.24 9.15 -20.73
C PHE A 146 13.03 10.04 -21.96
N VAL A 147 11.97 10.86 -21.93
CA VAL A 147 11.66 11.82 -23.00
C VAL A 147 11.92 13.24 -22.51
N ASN A 148 11.25 13.67 -21.44
CA ASN A 148 11.42 15.02 -20.87
C ASN A 148 10.95 15.08 -19.40
N ALA A 149 11.19 16.23 -18.77
CA ALA A 149 10.58 16.62 -17.50
C ALA A 149 10.10 18.07 -17.63
N THR A 150 8.81 18.33 -17.41
CA THR A 150 8.21 19.63 -17.73
C THR A 150 7.23 20.11 -16.66
N ALA A 151 7.07 21.43 -16.57
CA ALA A 151 6.11 22.09 -15.70
C ALA A 151 4.70 22.03 -16.35
N PRO A 152 3.66 21.53 -15.65
CA PRO A 152 2.34 21.36 -16.24
C PRO A 152 1.65 22.69 -16.56
N LEU A 153 1.54 23.05 -17.84
CA LEU A 153 0.84 24.28 -18.30
C LEU A 153 1.34 25.57 -17.60
N GLY A 154 2.64 25.64 -17.31
CA GLY A 154 3.25 26.76 -16.60
C GLY A 154 3.03 26.75 -15.07
N ASN A 155 2.45 25.68 -14.53
CA ASN A 155 2.25 25.45 -13.11
C ASN A 155 3.28 24.46 -12.56
N TRP A 156 3.24 24.16 -11.26
CA TRP A 156 4.13 23.19 -10.59
C TRP A 156 3.44 21.84 -10.38
N SER A 157 4.23 20.78 -10.22
CA SER A 157 3.77 19.43 -9.92
C SER A 157 4.66 18.77 -8.88
N GLN A 158 4.07 18.39 -7.75
CA GLN A 158 4.67 17.50 -6.76
C GLN A 158 3.95 16.15 -6.86
N ASP A 159 3.29 15.70 -5.79
CA ASP A 159 2.57 14.44 -5.73
C ASP A 159 1.66 14.21 -6.93
N PHE A 160 1.89 13.10 -7.63
CA PHE A 160 1.32 12.83 -8.93
C PHE A 160 0.36 11.62 -8.94
N GLY A 161 -0.70 11.75 -9.72
CA GLY A 161 -1.70 10.73 -10.00
C GLY A 161 -2.11 10.75 -11.47
N LEU A 162 -2.66 9.63 -11.95
CA LEU A 162 -3.18 9.47 -13.30
C LEU A 162 -4.53 8.77 -13.22
N PHE A 163 -5.50 9.28 -13.98
CA PHE A 163 -6.83 8.71 -14.09
C PHE A 163 -7.22 8.61 -15.56
N THR A 164 -7.67 7.43 -15.99
CA THR A 164 -8.27 7.23 -17.31
C THR A 164 -9.75 6.94 -17.14
N ASP A 165 -10.59 7.77 -17.75
CA ASP A 165 -12.03 7.58 -17.73
C ASP A 165 -12.40 6.41 -18.63
N TYR A 166 -12.95 5.34 -18.05
CA TYR A 166 -13.24 4.13 -18.81
C TYR A 166 -14.43 4.28 -19.77
N LYS A 167 -15.19 5.38 -19.69
CA LYS A 167 -16.36 5.64 -20.54
C LYS A 167 -15.98 6.27 -21.87
N ASP A 168 -14.96 7.12 -21.91
CA ASP A 168 -14.52 7.83 -23.12
C ASP A 168 -13.04 7.61 -23.47
N GLY A 169 -12.26 6.94 -22.62
CA GLY A 169 -10.84 6.64 -22.82
C GLY A 169 -9.90 7.82 -22.55
N ARG A 170 -10.40 8.99 -22.13
CA ARG A 170 -9.55 10.16 -21.88
C ARG A 170 -8.76 10.00 -20.60
N SER A 171 -7.49 10.40 -20.65
CA SER A 171 -6.59 10.38 -19.48
C SER A 171 -6.39 11.77 -18.90
N TYR A 172 -6.18 11.82 -17.59
CA TYR A 172 -6.07 13.05 -16.80
C TYR A 172 -4.93 12.92 -15.78
N ALA A 173 -4.12 13.96 -15.67
CA ALA A 173 -3.18 14.12 -14.58
C ALA A 173 -3.88 14.68 -13.34
N LEU A 174 -3.50 14.16 -12.19
CA LEU A 174 -3.75 14.78 -10.90
C LEU A 174 -2.43 15.18 -10.27
N TYR A 175 -2.30 16.40 -9.80
CA TYR A 175 -1.05 16.84 -9.17
C TYR A 175 -1.26 17.95 -8.14
N SER A 176 -0.54 17.84 -7.02
CA SER A 176 -0.43 18.95 -6.06
C SER A 176 0.60 19.96 -6.54
N ASN A 177 0.37 21.24 -6.26
CA ASN A 177 1.15 22.36 -6.81
C ASN A 177 2.33 22.81 -5.91
N GLY A 178 2.85 21.89 -5.08
CA GLY A 178 3.95 22.11 -4.12
C GLY A 178 3.51 22.51 -2.70
N ASP A 179 4.47 22.85 -1.83
CA ASP A 179 4.24 23.15 -0.41
C ASP A 179 4.12 24.65 -0.07
N SER A 180 4.26 25.51 -1.08
CA SER A 180 4.17 26.96 -0.89
C SER A 180 2.75 27.39 -0.53
N LYS A 181 2.59 28.53 0.16
CA LYS A 181 1.25 29.08 0.50
C LYS A 181 0.36 29.31 -0.73
N VAL A 182 0.97 29.56 -1.89
CA VAL A 182 0.27 29.81 -3.17
C VAL A 182 0.08 28.52 -4.00
N GLY A 183 0.77 27.44 -3.65
CA GLY A 183 0.79 26.15 -4.36
C GLY A 183 0.00 25.03 -3.67
N ARG A 184 -0.95 25.36 -2.80
CA ARG A 184 -1.69 24.36 -1.98
C ARG A 184 -2.79 23.60 -2.71
N ASP A 185 -2.94 23.87 -3.99
CA ASP A 185 -4.03 23.29 -4.77
C ASP A 185 -3.67 21.92 -5.32
N VAL A 186 -4.70 21.13 -5.61
CA VAL A 186 -4.60 19.95 -6.46
C VAL A 186 -5.31 20.23 -7.78
N TYR A 187 -4.66 19.96 -8.89
CA TYR A 187 -5.19 20.13 -10.23
C TYR A 187 -5.63 18.80 -10.81
N LEU A 188 -6.75 18.82 -11.55
CA LEU A 188 -7.17 17.76 -12.45
C LEU A 188 -7.09 18.32 -13.87
N THR A 189 -6.17 17.79 -14.68
CA THR A 189 -5.85 18.34 -16.02
C THR A 189 -5.93 17.23 -17.06
N SER A 190 -6.62 17.45 -18.18
CA SER A 190 -6.69 16.49 -19.28
C SER A 190 -5.35 16.36 -19.99
N TYR A 191 -5.07 15.18 -20.53
CA TYR A 191 -4.05 14.99 -21.56
C TYR A 191 -4.64 15.16 -22.96
N ASN A 192 -3.75 15.40 -23.94
CA ASN A 192 -4.03 15.16 -25.34
C ASN A 192 -4.32 13.67 -25.63
N THR A 193 -4.74 13.36 -26.85
CA THR A 193 -5.08 11.98 -27.25
C THR A 193 -3.91 11.00 -27.21
N GLU A 194 -2.68 11.51 -27.31
CA GLU A 194 -1.45 10.72 -27.23
C GLU A 194 -0.99 10.47 -25.79
N VAL A 195 -1.56 11.16 -24.79
CA VAL A 195 -1.09 11.11 -23.41
C VAL A 195 0.39 11.51 -23.30
N SER A 196 0.81 12.49 -24.10
CA SER A 196 2.20 12.98 -24.19
C SER A 196 2.34 14.43 -23.70
N ALA A 197 1.23 15.17 -23.63
CA ALA A 197 1.19 16.53 -23.12
C ALA A 197 -0.17 16.86 -22.49
N LEU A 198 -0.16 17.76 -21.50
CA LEU A 198 -1.38 18.28 -20.90
C LEU A 198 -2.08 19.27 -21.85
N ASP A 199 -3.41 19.27 -21.78
CA ASP A 199 -4.28 20.05 -22.66
C ASP A 199 -5.02 21.14 -21.87
N GLU A 200 -5.95 20.77 -20.98
CA GLU A 200 -6.82 21.71 -20.28
C GLU A 200 -6.96 21.38 -18.79
N VAL A 201 -6.93 22.41 -17.92
CA VAL A 201 -7.30 22.27 -16.51
C VAL A 201 -8.81 22.09 -16.40
N VAL A 202 -9.24 20.88 -16.01
CA VAL A 202 -10.65 20.49 -15.88
C VAL A 202 -11.22 20.92 -14.54
N HIS A 203 -10.43 20.82 -13.47
CA HIS A 203 -10.83 21.23 -12.13
C HIS A 203 -9.62 21.59 -11.26
N ARG A 204 -9.84 22.43 -10.25
CA ARG A 204 -8.84 22.84 -9.24
C ARG A 204 -9.47 22.73 -7.85
N PHE A 205 -8.82 21.95 -6.97
CA PHE A 205 -9.14 21.83 -5.55
C PHE A 205 -8.26 22.80 -4.75
N ASP A 206 -8.71 24.03 -4.52
CA ASP A 206 -7.89 25.15 -4.03
C ASP A 206 -7.95 25.44 -2.52
N LYS A 207 -8.80 24.72 -1.78
CA LYS A 207 -9.10 25.03 -0.37
C LYS A 207 -8.37 24.17 0.67
N TYR A 208 -7.87 23.00 0.30
CA TYR A 208 -7.74 21.90 1.26
C TYR A 208 -6.30 21.49 1.64
N ASP A 209 -5.28 21.97 0.92
CA ASP A 209 -3.86 21.60 1.12
C ASP A 209 -3.66 20.07 1.16
N LEU A 210 -3.87 19.46 -0.01
CA LEU A 210 -3.91 18.01 -0.20
C LEU A 210 -2.81 17.54 -1.16
N GLU A 211 -2.54 16.25 -1.11
CA GLU A 211 -1.56 15.54 -1.94
C GLU A 211 -2.01 14.08 -2.21
N ALA A 212 -1.12 13.28 -2.79
CA ALA A 212 -1.32 11.87 -3.10
C ALA A 212 -2.64 11.54 -3.83
N PRO A 213 -2.96 12.24 -4.95
CA PRO A 213 -4.30 12.18 -5.52
C PRO A 213 -4.56 10.93 -6.38
N THR A 214 -5.78 10.40 -6.30
CA THR A 214 -6.30 9.37 -7.21
C THR A 214 -7.80 9.55 -7.43
N ILE A 215 -8.33 9.10 -8.58
CA ILE A 215 -9.77 9.07 -8.84
C ILE A 215 -10.23 7.63 -9.02
N LEU A 216 -11.29 7.30 -8.30
CA LEU A 216 -12.12 6.14 -8.52
C LEU A 216 -13.36 6.54 -9.34
N GLN A 217 -13.70 5.75 -10.35
CA GLN A 217 -14.91 5.95 -11.15
C GLN A 217 -15.87 4.77 -11.00
N THR A 218 -17.14 5.08 -10.78
CA THR A 218 -18.26 4.14 -10.90
C THR A 218 -19.13 4.48 -12.11
N GLU A 219 -20.15 3.66 -12.36
CA GLU A 219 -21.11 3.96 -13.43
C GLU A 219 -21.83 5.30 -13.23
N LYS A 220 -21.96 5.75 -11.97
CA LYS A 220 -22.71 6.96 -11.61
C LYS A 220 -21.85 8.12 -11.13
N SER A 221 -20.61 7.90 -10.68
CA SER A 221 -19.89 8.93 -9.92
C SER A 221 -18.38 8.84 -10.08
N TYR A 222 -17.73 9.98 -9.87
CA TYR A 222 -16.30 10.09 -9.66
C TYR A 222 -16.05 10.39 -8.19
N TYR A 223 -15.08 9.69 -7.61
CA TYR A 223 -14.62 9.91 -6.25
C TYR A 223 -13.12 10.22 -6.28
N ALA A 224 -12.72 11.42 -5.87
CA ALA A 224 -11.31 11.78 -5.76
C ALA A 224 -10.84 11.52 -4.33
N LEU A 225 -9.76 10.78 -4.14
CA LEU A 225 -9.15 10.48 -2.83
C LEU A 225 -7.79 11.16 -2.75
N MET A 226 -7.52 11.79 -1.61
CA MET A 226 -6.29 12.55 -1.37
C MET A 226 -5.92 12.53 0.11
N SER A 227 -4.63 12.58 0.43
CA SER A 227 -4.14 12.79 1.80
C SER A 227 -3.87 14.27 2.07
N HIS A 228 -3.78 14.63 3.34
CA HIS A 228 -3.17 15.91 3.73
C HIS A 228 -1.64 15.85 3.59
N LYS A 229 -0.98 17.02 3.60
CA LYS A 229 0.47 17.14 3.51
C LYS A 229 1.15 17.01 4.86
N THR A 230 1.55 15.79 5.20
CA THR A 230 2.28 15.49 6.45
C THR A 230 3.60 14.76 6.22
N GLY A 231 4.10 14.78 4.97
CA GLY A 231 5.25 14.00 4.54
C GLY A 231 4.96 12.50 4.64
N TYR A 232 5.95 11.71 5.06
CA TYR A 232 5.76 10.26 5.29
C TYR A 232 4.87 9.90 6.48
N ARG A 233 4.41 10.88 7.28
CA ARG A 233 3.50 10.61 8.40
C ARG A 233 2.08 10.37 7.86
N PRO A 234 1.40 9.29 8.26
CA PRO A 234 0.05 9.02 7.80
C PRO A 234 -0.93 10.03 8.38
N ASN A 235 -2.03 10.28 7.66
CA ASN A 235 -3.13 11.14 8.10
C ASN A 235 -4.47 10.58 7.62
N ASN A 236 -5.56 11.28 7.91
CA ASN A 236 -6.90 10.90 7.47
C ASN A 236 -7.11 11.26 5.99
N VAL A 237 -6.96 10.27 5.11
CA VAL A 237 -7.31 10.41 3.69
C VAL A 237 -8.78 10.80 3.57
N VAL A 238 -9.04 11.77 2.70
CA VAL A 238 -10.38 12.28 2.41
C VAL A 238 -10.84 11.89 1.02
N ALA A 239 -12.16 11.79 0.84
CA ALA A 239 -12.80 11.64 -0.46
C ALA A 239 -13.68 12.85 -0.79
N PHE A 240 -13.75 13.16 -2.08
CA PHE A 240 -14.70 14.08 -2.70
C PHE A 240 -15.53 13.30 -3.71
N ARG A 241 -16.75 13.77 -4.03
CA ARG A 241 -17.58 13.16 -5.07
C ARG A 241 -18.14 14.18 -6.04
N ALA A 242 -18.20 13.81 -7.32
CA ALA A 242 -18.86 14.56 -8.38
C ALA A 242 -19.56 13.63 -9.40
N ASP A 243 -20.53 14.20 -10.15
CA ASP A 243 -21.15 13.54 -11.31
C ASP A 243 -20.33 13.73 -12.60
N LYS A 244 -19.45 14.75 -12.62
CA LYS A 244 -18.56 15.12 -13.73
C LYS A 244 -17.20 15.52 -13.17
N LEU A 245 -16.13 15.26 -13.91
CA LEU A 245 -14.77 15.63 -13.52
C LEU A 245 -14.59 17.15 -13.30
N SER A 246 -15.29 17.98 -14.07
CA SER A 246 -15.30 19.45 -13.89
C SER A 246 -16.06 19.92 -12.64
N GLY A 247 -16.76 19.01 -11.96
CA GLY A 247 -17.55 19.28 -10.77
C GLY A 247 -19.02 19.61 -11.05
N PRO A 248 -19.73 20.19 -10.06
CA PRO A 248 -19.20 20.56 -8.74
C PRO A 248 -18.80 19.33 -7.91
N TRP A 249 -17.67 19.42 -7.21
CA TRP A 249 -17.23 18.42 -6.24
C TRP A 249 -17.84 18.73 -4.87
N SER A 250 -18.15 17.69 -4.10
CA SER A 250 -18.68 17.81 -2.73
C SER A 250 -17.67 18.43 -1.75
N GLN A 251 -18.10 18.72 -0.51
CA GLN A 251 -17.13 18.83 0.59
C GLN A 251 -16.46 17.46 0.85
N PRO A 252 -15.21 17.46 1.32
CA PRO A 252 -14.51 16.23 1.63
C PRO A 252 -15.07 15.53 2.87
N TRP A 253 -14.91 14.21 2.94
CA TRP A 253 -15.11 13.42 4.17
C TRP A 253 -14.00 12.38 4.35
N ILE A 254 -13.75 11.98 5.59
CA ILE A 254 -12.72 10.97 5.91
C ILE A 254 -13.22 9.58 5.53
N ILE A 255 -12.35 8.79 4.88
CA ILE A 255 -12.75 7.49 4.31
C ILE A 255 -12.59 6.30 5.26
N ALA A 256 -11.89 6.45 6.37
CA ALA A 256 -11.62 5.38 7.35
C ALA A 256 -12.10 5.78 8.75
N PRO A 257 -12.23 4.84 9.70
CA PRO A 257 -12.51 5.19 11.09
C PRO A 257 -11.49 6.21 11.62
N LEU A 258 -11.98 7.24 12.31
CA LEU A 258 -11.14 8.29 12.88
C LEU A 258 -10.04 7.72 13.77
N ASN A 259 -8.92 8.44 13.88
CA ASN A 259 -7.74 8.07 14.69
C ASN A 259 -6.99 6.81 14.19
N THR A 260 -7.42 6.18 13.10
CA THR A 260 -6.65 5.13 12.42
C THR A 260 -5.68 5.70 11.40
N ARG A 261 -5.88 6.94 10.95
CA ARG A 261 -5.09 7.63 9.91
C ARG A 261 -5.02 6.79 8.63
N THR A 262 -6.22 6.41 8.18
CA THR A 262 -6.42 5.47 7.07
C THR A 262 -5.63 4.18 7.28
N PHE A 263 -5.74 3.61 8.49
CA PHE A 263 -4.98 2.42 8.92
C PHE A 263 -3.46 2.57 8.74
N ASN A 264 -2.93 3.73 9.14
CA ASN A 264 -1.55 4.16 8.92
C ASN A 264 -1.12 4.02 7.46
N SER A 265 -1.88 4.60 6.54
CA SER A 265 -1.51 4.63 5.13
C SER A 265 -1.84 5.94 4.46
N GLN A 266 -1.17 6.18 3.34
CA GLN A 266 -1.41 7.29 2.43
C GLN A 266 -1.97 6.76 1.11
N SER A 267 -2.85 7.51 0.44
CA SER A 267 -3.35 7.12 -0.87
C SER A 267 -2.21 7.01 -1.89
N GLY A 268 -2.30 6.03 -2.80
CA GLY A 268 -1.40 5.90 -3.95
C GLY A 268 -2.19 5.75 -5.25
N PHE A 269 -3.12 4.79 -5.26
CA PHE A 269 -3.94 4.50 -6.42
C PHE A 269 -5.28 3.86 -6.02
N THR A 270 -6.22 3.80 -6.96
CA THR A 270 -7.45 3.00 -6.83
C THR A 270 -7.59 2.08 -8.01
N LEU A 271 -7.80 0.79 -7.76
CA LEU A 271 -7.92 -0.23 -8.81
C LEU A 271 -9.36 -0.68 -8.96
N ARG A 272 -9.88 -0.68 -10.20
CA ARG A 272 -11.16 -1.29 -10.55
C ARG A 272 -10.94 -2.69 -11.13
N ILE A 273 -11.59 -3.68 -10.53
CA ILE A 273 -11.57 -5.08 -10.95
C ILE A 273 -12.96 -5.44 -11.46
N LYS A 274 -13.14 -5.42 -12.79
CA LYS A 274 -14.40 -5.81 -13.44
C LYS A 274 -14.48 -7.33 -13.56
N GLY A 275 -14.90 -7.97 -12.48
CA GLY A 275 -15.10 -9.41 -12.45
C GLY A 275 -16.38 -9.87 -13.16
N THR A 276 -16.45 -11.17 -13.47
CA THR A 276 -17.62 -11.80 -14.11
C THR A 276 -18.88 -11.82 -13.24
N LYS A 277 -18.75 -11.65 -11.91
CA LYS A 277 -19.89 -11.66 -10.98
C LYS A 277 -20.09 -10.33 -10.26
N LYS A 278 -19.00 -9.62 -9.90
CA LYS A 278 -19.08 -8.29 -9.30
C LYS A 278 -17.90 -7.42 -9.74
N THR A 279 -18.12 -6.11 -9.76
CA THR A 279 -16.99 -5.16 -9.80
C THR A 279 -16.53 -4.90 -8.38
N THR A 280 -15.23 -5.06 -8.14
CA THR A 280 -14.58 -4.72 -6.86
C THR A 280 -13.64 -3.55 -7.09
N TYR A 281 -13.60 -2.64 -6.12
CA TYR A 281 -12.64 -1.54 -6.10
C TYR A 281 -11.70 -1.74 -4.93
N LEU A 282 -10.40 -1.52 -5.16
CA LEU A 282 -9.38 -1.56 -4.13
C LEU A 282 -8.78 -0.17 -3.94
N TYR A 283 -8.59 0.22 -2.69
CA TYR A 283 -7.69 1.28 -2.28
C TYR A 283 -6.28 0.69 -2.21
N LEU A 284 -5.34 1.29 -2.93
CA LEU A 284 -3.93 0.90 -2.91
C LEU A 284 -3.17 2.04 -2.25
N GLY A 285 -2.88 1.88 -0.96
CA GLY A 285 -2.10 2.85 -0.20
C GLY A 285 -0.76 2.31 0.28
N ASP A 286 0.14 3.22 0.61
CA ASP A 286 1.44 2.92 1.18
C ASP A 286 1.43 3.27 2.68
N GLN A 287 1.90 2.34 3.49
CA GLN A 287 2.28 2.57 4.88
C GLN A 287 3.77 2.87 4.91
N TRP A 288 4.08 4.14 4.73
CA TRP A 288 5.44 4.65 4.66
C TRP A 288 6.23 4.41 5.94
N ASP A 289 7.53 4.25 5.75
CA ASP A 289 8.51 4.07 6.82
C ASP A 289 9.70 5.01 6.67
N SER A 290 9.65 6.21 7.21
CA SER A 290 10.78 7.15 7.08
C SER A 290 12.08 6.62 7.68
N ASN A 291 12.02 5.64 8.59
CA ASN A 291 13.22 5.01 9.17
C ASN A 291 13.81 3.93 8.26
N SER A 292 13.00 3.37 7.35
CA SER A 292 13.42 2.32 6.41
C SER A 292 12.52 2.27 5.19
N LEU A 293 12.61 3.27 4.30
CA LEU A 293 11.66 3.47 3.20
C LEU A 293 11.54 2.27 2.25
N TRP A 294 12.65 1.57 2.00
CA TRP A 294 12.71 0.30 1.24
C TRP A 294 11.89 -0.84 1.84
N GLU A 295 11.49 -0.70 3.10
CA GLU A 295 10.65 -1.64 3.84
C GLU A 295 9.26 -1.04 4.15
N SER A 296 8.83 -0.01 3.42
CA SER A 296 7.44 0.46 3.50
C SER A 296 6.48 -0.67 3.10
N ARG A 297 5.22 -0.59 3.53
CA ARG A 297 4.23 -1.66 3.34
C ARG A 297 3.07 -1.22 2.47
N TYR A 298 2.34 -2.19 1.95
CA TYR A 298 1.14 -1.96 1.14
C TYR A 298 -0.12 -2.18 1.97
N ILE A 299 -0.99 -1.18 2.03
CA ILE A 299 -2.32 -1.28 2.63
C ILE A 299 -3.35 -1.32 1.50
N TRP A 300 -3.62 -2.52 1.00
CA TRP A 300 -4.55 -2.75 -0.10
C TRP A 300 -5.88 -3.28 0.42
N LEU A 301 -6.92 -2.43 0.41
CA LEU A 301 -8.22 -2.73 1.02
C LEU A 301 -9.38 -2.60 0.03
N PRO A 302 -10.39 -3.49 0.08
CA PRO A 302 -11.64 -3.26 -0.64
C PRO A 302 -12.34 -1.98 -0.21
N ILE A 303 -12.87 -1.23 -1.18
CA ILE A 303 -13.62 0.00 -0.95
C ILE A 303 -15.11 -0.32 -0.89
N ASN A 304 -15.77 0.07 0.20
CA ASN A 304 -17.21 0.01 0.33
C ASN A 304 -17.83 1.26 -0.30
N ILE A 305 -18.59 1.10 -1.39
CA ILE A 305 -19.19 2.21 -2.13
C ILE A 305 -20.71 2.09 -2.07
N ASP A 306 -21.37 3.20 -1.73
CA ASP A 306 -22.82 3.35 -1.82
C ASP A 306 -23.11 4.58 -2.68
N ASP A 307 -23.28 4.37 -4.00
CA ASP A 307 -23.55 5.44 -4.95
C ASP A 307 -24.90 6.14 -4.72
N ASN A 308 -25.86 5.47 -4.08
CA ASN A 308 -27.15 6.08 -3.77
C ASN A 308 -26.98 7.09 -2.62
N LYS A 309 -26.15 6.77 -1.63
CA LYS A 309 -25.74 7.70 -0.56
C LYS A 309 -24.62 8.64 -0.97
N LYS A 310 -23.97 8.40 -2.11
CA LYS A 310 -22.82 9.16 -2.63
C LYS A 310 -21.62 9.13 -1.68
N THR A 311 -21.40 7.98 -1.06
CA THR A 311 -20.36 7.78 -0.04
C THR A 311 -19.46 6.61 -0.41
N LEU A 312 -18.22 6.68 0.04
CA LEU A 312 -17.34 5.52 0.14
C LEU A 312 -16.68 5.47 1.51
N SER A 313 -16.29 4.27 1.94
CA SER A 313 -15.53 4.02 3.16
C SER A 313 -14.59 2.83 3.01
N LEU A 314 -13.59 2.77 3.89
CA LEU A 314 -12.66 1.67 4.06
C LEU A 314 -12.93 0.98 5.39
N GLU A 315 -12.85 -0.34 5.37
CA GLU A 315 -12.88 -1.19 6.55
C GLU A 315 -11.63 -2.06 6.55
N TRP A 316 -11.05 -2.24 7.73
CA TRP A 316 -9.84 -3.04 7.87
C TRP A 316 -10.13 -4.52 7.59
N GLN A 317 -9.25 -5.14 6.81
CA GLN A 317 -9.24 -6.58 6.54
C GLN A 317 -7.82 -7.09 6.77
N ASP A 318 -7.60 -7.91 7.80
CA ASP A 318 -6.28 -8.49 8.08
C ASP A 318 -5.79 -9.39 6.93
N VAL A 319 -6.69 -10.25 6.45
CA VAL A 319 -6.45 -11.28 5.44
C VAL A 319 -7.76 -11.44 4.68
N TYR A 320 -7.71 -11.32 3.36
CA TYR A 320 -8.87 -11.60 2.51
C TYR A 320 -8.47 -12.40 1.27
N ASP A 321 -9.40 -13.23 0.82
CA ASP A 321 -9.31 -13.95 -0.44
C ASP A 321 -10.04 -13.14 -1.51
N LEU A 322 -9.38 -12.90 -2.64
CA LEU A 322 -9.90 -12.14 -3.79
C LEU A 322 -9.76 -13.00 -5.04
N ASP A 323 -10.89 -13.41 -5.61
CA ASP A 323 -10.94 -13.97 -6.94
C ASP A 323 -11.09 -12.82 -7.95
N VAL A 324 -9.99 -12.43 -8.57
CA VAL A 324 -9.94 -11.34 -9.56
C VAL A 324 -10.79 -11.64 -10.81
N LYS A 325 -11.01 -12.92 -11.17
CA LYS A 325 -11.82 -13.31 -12.35
C LYS A 325 -13.30 -13.11 -12.10
N SER A 326 -13.79 -13.49 -10.93
CA SER A 326 -15.18 -13.21 -10.54
C SER A 326 -15.38 -11.81 -9.95
N GLY A 327 -14.28 -11.18 -9.53
CA GLY A 327 -14.25 -9.96 -8.75
C GLY A 327 -14.73 -10.17 -7.32
N GLN A 328 -15.08 -11.39 -6.90
CA GLN A 328 -15.56 -11.67 -5.55
C GLN A 328 -14.41 -11.69 -4.56
N TRP A 329 -14.67 -11.20 -3.35
CA TRP A 329 -13.72 -11.28 -2.25
C TRP A 329 -14.45 -11.61 -0.96
N SER A 330 -13.74 -12.19 0.00
CA SER A 330 -14.26 -12.44 1.35
C SER A 330 -13.15 -12.38 2.40
N PRO A 331 -13.44 -11.89 3.62
CA PRO A 331 -12.50 -11.95 4.72
C PRO A 331 -12.21 -13.40 5.10
N VAL A 332 -10.93 -13.70 5.35
CA VAL A 332 -10.52 -15.01 5.85
C VAL A 332 -10.72 -15.03 7.36
N LYS A 333 -11.46 -16.02 7.88
CA LYS A 333 -11.69 -16.14 9.32
C LYS A 333 -10.52 -16.85 9.98
N GLY A 334 -9.85 -16.16 10.91
CA GLY A 334 -8.83 -16.73 11.78
C GLY A 334 -9.36 -17.08 13.18
N ARG A 335 -8.51 -17.74 13.97
CA ARG A 335 -8.75 -18.04 15.39
C ARG A 335 -8.02 -17.03 16.26
N ALA A 336 -8.76 -16.34 17.13
CA ALA A 336 -8.20 -15.36 18.06
C ALA A 336 -7.66 -16.02 19.34
N TYR A 337 -6.54 -15.50 19.83
CA TYR A 337 -5.92 -15.83 21.11
C TYR A 337 -5.75 -14.53 21.90
N SER A 338 -6.51 -14.39 23.00
CA SER A 338 -6.63 -13.16 23.77
C SER A 338 -5.48 -12.93 24.73
N SER A 339 -5.12 -11.66 24.95
CA SER A 339 -4.26 -11.16 26.03
C SER A 339 -4.55 -11.79 27.40
N LYS A 340 -5.82 -12.07 27.72
CA LYS A 340 -6.21 -12.65 29.02
C LYS A 340 -5.61 -14.03 29.26
N ALA A 341 -5.51 -14.85 28.22
CA ALA A 341 -5.00 -16.21 28.31
C ALA A 341 -3.47 -16.28 28.16
N ALA A 342 -2.84 -15.21 27.67
CA ALA A 342 -1.38 -15.13 27.57
C ALA A 342 -0.72 -15.08 28.95
N THR A 343 0.55 -15.49 29.03
CA THR A 343 1.40 -15.33 30.20
C THR A 343 2.41 -14.20 29.97
N THR A 344 2.90 -13.60 31.05
CA THR A 344 3.94 -12.57 31.01
C THR A 344 5.19 -13.04 31.76
N SER A 345 6.35 -12.49 31.40
CA SER A 345 7.62 -12.70 32.08
C SER A 345 8.33 -11.36 32.30
N GLY A 346 9.21 -11.29 33.30
CA GLY A 346 9.94 -10.09 33.66
C GLY A 346 8.99 -8.98 34.14
N ASN A 347 9.11 -7.80 33.53
CA ASN A 347 8.31 -6.63 33.88
C ASN A 347 7.02 -6.51 33.06
N ALA A 348 6.74 -7.44 32.14
CA ALA A 348 5.53 -7.41 31.35
C ALA A 348 4.33 -7.77 32.23
N PHE A 349 3.20 -7.10 32.03
CA PHE A 349 2.01 -7.29 32.85
C PHE A 349 0.72 -7.10 32.04
N LYS A 350 -0.38 -7.58 32.62
CA LYS A 350 -1.74 -7.38 32.10
C LYS A 350 -2.27 -6.07 32.66
N GLN A 351 -2.62 -5.14 31.79
CA GLN A 351 -3.20 -3.85 32.16
C GLN A 351 -4.68 -3.80 31.77
N GLU A 352 -5.48 -3.13 32.59
CA GLU A 352 -6.86 -2.80 32.23
C GLU A 352 -6.88 -1.87 31.01
N ALA A 353 -7.66 -2.22 30.00
CA ALA A 353 -7.84 -1.43 28.79
C ALA A 353 -9.26 -1.63 28.27
N ASN A 354 -10.15 -0.68 28.53
CA ASN A 354 -11.57 -0.75 28.14
C ASN A 354 -11.82 -0.86 26.63
N PHE A 355 -10.86 -0.44 25.81
CA PHE A 355 -10.88 -0.55 24.35
C PHE A 355 -10.33 -1.89 23.83
N ALA A 356 -9.63 -2.65 24.65
CA ALA A 356 -9.04 -3.94 24.28
C ALA A 356 -10.07 -5.07 24.39
N THR A 357 -9.82 -6.16 23.67
CA THR A 357 -10.65 -7.36 23.69
C THR A 357 -10.68 -7.96 25.08
N GLY A 358 -11.88 -8.01 25.65
CA GLY A 358 -12.06 -8.49 27.02
C GLY A 358 -11.62 -7.49 28.08
N GLY A 359 -11.22 -6.26 27.76
CA GLY A 359 -10.86 -5.25 28.75
C GLY A 359 -9.42 -5.36 29.28
N THR A 360 -8.54 -6.11 28.59
CA THR A 360 -7.15 -6.33 29.03
C THR A 360 -6.18 -6.22 27.87
N ILE A 361 -5.07 -5.53 28.08
CA ILE A 361 -3.94 -5.46 27.14
C ILE A 361 -2.65 -5.92 27.83
N LEU A 362 -1.72 -6.48 27.07
CA LEU A 362 -0.40 -6.87 27.56
C LEU A 362 0.57 -5.72 27.30
N THR A 363 1.22 -5.22 28.34
CA THR A 363 2.15 -4.08 28.26
C THR A 363 3.46 -4.38 29.01
N GLY A 364 4.39 -3.43 29.01
CA GLY A 364 5.71 -3.58 29.62
C GLY A 364 6.65 -4.49 28.82
N ILE A 365 6.37 -4.72 27.53
CA ILE A 365 7.19 -5.54 26.65
C ILE A 365 8.49 -4.78 26.33
N TYR A 366 9.63 -5.35 26.72
CA TYR A 366 10.93 -4.69 26.60
C TYR A 366 12.07 -5.70 26.51
N GLY A 367 12.88 -5.60 25.46
CA GLY A 367 14.01 -6.50 25.24
C GLY A 367 13.60 -7.98 25.24
N ASN A 368 14.54 -8.85 25.64
CA ASN A 368 14.35 -10.30 25.72
C ASN A 368 13.85 -10.78 27.09
N ASP A 369 13.93 -9.94 28.13
CA ASP A 369 13.63 -10.35 29.51
C ASP A 369 12.19 -10.04 29.94
N SER A 370 11.56 -9.05 29.29
CA SER A 370 10.19 -8.61 29.58
C SER A 370 9.28 -8.95 28.41
N THR A 371 8.63 -10.11 28.46
CA THR A 371 7.99 -10.75 27.31
C THR A 371 6.58 -11.23 27.60
N VAL A 372 5.82 -11.46 26.54
CA VAL A 372 4.47 -12.02 26.58
C VAL A 372 4.42 -13.29 25.76
N THR A 373 3.70 -14.32 26.20
CA THR A 373 3.61 -15.59 25.47
C THR A 373 2.15 -16.02 25.32
N PHE A 374 1.75 -16.24 24.07
CA PHE A 374 0.49 -16.87 23.70
C PHE A 374 0.70 -18.39 23.58
N HIS A 375 -0.27 -19.15 24.07
CA HIS A 375 -0.19 -20.62 24.21
C HIS A 375 -1.30 -21.32 23.44
N ASP A 376 -1.17 -22.65 23.38
CA ASP A 376 -2.14 -23.57 22.78
C ASP A 376 -2.50 -23.25 21.32
N ILE A 377 -1.52 -22.70 20.59
CA ILE A 377 -1.73 -22.20 19.24
C ILE A 377 -1.78 -23.37 18.27
N GLU A 378 -2.85 -23.38 17.47
CA GLU A 378 -3.10 -24.42 16.50
C GLU A 378 -2.29 -24.16 15.23
N GLY A 379 -1.30 -25.02 15.01
CA GLY A 379 -0.49 -25.03 13.81
C GLY A 379 -0.86 -26.18 12.88
N THR A 380 -0.67 -25.94 11.59
CA THR A 380 -0.94 -26.89 10.52
C THR A 380 0.31 -27.65 10.06
N GLY A 381 1.50 -27.22 10.49
CA GLY A 381 2.78 -27.69 9.94
C GLY A 381 3.21 -26.97 8.65
N LYS A 382 2.46 -25.94 8.22
CA LYS A 382 2.74 -25.09 7.06
C LYS A 382 2.74 -23.61 7.48
N PRO A 383 3.27 -22.69 6.66
CA PRO A 383 3.17 -21.26 6.91
C PRO A 383 1.72 -20.81 7.08
N GLN A 384 1.47 -20.04 8.14
CA GLN A 384 0.17 -19.44 8.45
C GLN A 384 0.35 -17.96 8.73
N TRP A 385 -0.57 -17.14 8.22
CA TRP A 385 -0.64 -15.74 8.60
C TRP A 385 -1.07 -15.61 10.06
N VAL A 386 -0.41 -14.71 10.79
CA VAL A 386 -0.73 -14.36 12.17
C VAL A 386 -0.77 -12.84 12.27
N SER A 387 -1.95 -12.28 12.55
CA SER A 387 -2.11 -10.85 12.81
C SER A 387 -1.95 -10.56 14.29
N PHE A 388 -1.04 -9.65 14.61
CA PHE A 388 -0.81 -9.15 15.96
C PHE A 388 -1.59 -7.86 16.12
N TYR A 389 -2.56 -7.85 17.01
CA TYR A 389 -3.36 -6.67 17.32
C TYR A 389 -2.70 -5.91 18.46
N TYR A 390 -2.43 -4.63 18.26
CA TYR A 390 -1.58 -3.86 19.14
C TYR A 390 -2.00 -2.39 19.26
N GLN A 391 -1.46 -1.75 20.29
CA GLN A 391 -1.46 -0.30 20.48
C GLN A 391 -0.03 0.18 20.70
N ASN A 392 0.33 1.28 20.03
CA ASN A 392 1.60 1.97 20.21
C ASN A 392 1.34 3.48 20.35
N THR A 393 1.39 4.02 21.55
CA THR A 393 0.95 5.40 21.82
C THR A 393 2.06 6.45 21.76
N ASP A 394 3.23 6.12 21.19
CA ASP A 394 4.42 6.98 21.23
C ASP A 394 4.25 8.31 20.48
N ASP A 395 3.31 8.40 19.53
CA ASP A 395 2.97 9.65 18.83
C ASP A 395 2.16 10.64 19.67
N MET A 396 1.58 10.20 20.79
CA MET A 396 0.78 11.05 21.69
C MET A 396 -0.44 11.73 21.03
N GLY A 397 -0.79 11.38 19.80
CA GLY A 397 -1.91 11.93 19.03
C GLY A 397 -1.55 13.17 18.20
N PHE A 398 -0.26 13.43 17.95
CA PHE A 398 0.23 14.55 17.15
C PHE A 398 0.46 14.22 15.67
N GLY A 399 0.31 12.97 15.27
CA GLY A 399 0.64 12.50 13.92
C GLY A 399 -0.19 13.18 12.83
N ASP A 400 -1.39 13.65 13.17
CA ASP A 400 -2.28 14.37 12.26
C ASP A 400 -1.92 15.86 12.08
N GLN A 401 -0.96 16.40 12.85
CA GLN A 401 -0.59 17.82 12.82
C GLN A 401 0.67 18.08 11.96
N PRO A 402 0.60 18.97 10.96
CA PRO A 402 1.79 19.49 10.29
C PRO A 402 2.74 20.11 11.32
N GLY A 403 3.98 19.62 11.40
CA GLY A 403 4.98 20.09 12.38
C GLY A 403 4.70 19.70 13.84
N GLY A 404 3.79 18.77 14.11
CA GLY A 404 3.56 18.24 15.45
C GLY A 404 4.84 17.65 16.07
N SER A 405 5.22 18.16 17.24
CA SER A 405 6.24 17.56 18.11
C SER A 405 5.53 16.77 19.21
N PRO A 406 5.88 15.50 19.48
CA PRO A 406 5.16 14.64 20.40
C PRO A 406 5.29 15.06 21.88
N ASP A 407 6.23 15.95 22.23
CA ASP A 407 6.37 16.39 23.62
C ASP A 407 6.80 17.85 23.83
N ARG A 408 6.66 18.29 25.08
CA ARG A 408 7.01 19.62 25.62
C ARG A 408 8.52 19.83 25.82
N ILE A 409 9.33 18.79 25.74
CA ILE A 409 10.76 18.78 26.10
C ILE A 409 11.70 18.43 24.91
N GLY A 410 11.17 18.35 23.69
CA GLY A 410 11.93 18.11 22.47
C GLY A 410 12.12 16.64 22.07
N GLY A 411 11.31 15.72 22.59
CA GLY A 411 11.26 14.32 22.14
C GLY A 411 10.83 14.22 20.68
N ALA A 412 11.42 13.26 19.98
CA ALA A 412 11.13 12.97 18.59
C ALA A 412 9.93 12.00 18.48
N TRP A 413 9.14 12.19 17.43
CA TRP A 413 8.05 11.28 17.11
C TRP A 413 8.62 9.89 16.80
N GLN A 414 8.08 8.86 17.47
CA GLN A 414 8.47 7.48 17.20
C GLN A 414 7.42 6.84 16.28
N LEU A 415 7.77 6.71 15.01
CA LEU A 415 6.92 6.13 13.96
C LEU A 415 6.49 4.69 14.25
N ARG A 416 7.32 3.93 14.95
CA ARG A 416 7.07 2.51 15.22
C ARG A 416 7.86 2.03 16.43
N ARG A 417 7.32 1.00 17.07
CA ARG A 417 8.06 0.05 17.90
C ARG A 417 8.41 -1.20 17.09
N ILE A 418 9.39 -1.96 17.55
CA ILE A 418 9.78 -3.23 16.92
C ILE A 418 9.78 -4.31 17.99
N SER A 419 8.96 -5.34 17.78
CA SER A 419 8.94 -6.52 18.65
C SER A 419 9.71 -7.68 18.02
N SER A 420 10.33 -8.50 18.87
CA SER A 420 10.79 -9.84 18.49
C SER A 420 9.63 -10.82 18.59
N VAL A 421 9.51 -11.73 17.63
CA VAL A 421 8.51 -12.80 17.66
C VAL A 421 9.25 -14.14 17.56
N VAL A 422 9.08 -14.98 18.57
CA VAL A 422 9.74 -16.27 18.71
C VAL A 422 8.71 -17.38 18.78
N VAL A 423 8.75 -18.31 17.82
CA VAL A 423 7.85 -19.46 17.77
C VAL A 423 8.49 -20.63 18.50
N ASN A 424 7.77 -21.25 19.44
CA ASN A 424 8.21 -22.46 20.15
C ASN A 424 9.59 -22.36 20.82
N GLY A 425 9.98 -21.17 21.28
CA GLY A 425 11.29 -20.91 21.89
C GLY A 425 12.47 -20.96 20.92
N ASP A 426 12.24 -20.97 19.61
CA ASP A 426 13.30 -20.99 18.60
C ASP A 426 13.96 -19.61 18.43
N THR A 427 14.89 -19.30 19.32
CA THR A 427 15.64 -18.03 19.31
C THR A 427 16.65 -17.91 18.17
N LYS A 428 16.78 -18.92 17.29
CA LYS A 428 17.60 -18.83 16.08
C LYS A 428 16.85 -18.24 14.91
N ASN A 429 15.51 -18.34 14.91
CA ASN A 429 14.63 -17.86 13.85
C ASN A 429 13.67 -16.80 14.42
N ILE A 430 14.24 -15.66 14.82
CA ILE A 430 13.48 -14.53 15.37
C ILE A 430 12.89 -13.72 14.22
N GLU A 431 11.59 -13.49 14.28
CA GLU A 431 10.88 -12.60 13.36
C GLU A 431 10.81 -11.17 13.91
N THR A 432 10.86 -10.17 13.03
CA THR A 432 10.73 -8.76 13.41
C THR A 432 9.32 -8.25 13.11
N LEU A 433 8.64 -7.74 14.13
CA LEU A 433 7.26 -7.25 14.04
C LEU A 433 7.25 -5.72 14.14
N TYR A 434 6.95 -5.04 13.03
CA TYR A 434 6.92 -3.58 12.99
C TYR A 434 5.53 -3.09 13.39
N GLN A 435 5.47 -2.37 14.50
CA GLN A 435 4.25 -1.89 15.13
C GLN A 435 4.20 -0.36 15.07
N ARG A 436 3.54 0.16 14.02
CA ARG A 436 3.38 1.59 13.76
C ARG A 436 2.73 2.31 14.93
N ASP A 437 2.98 3.59 15.08
CA ASP A 437 2.26 4.37 16.08
C ASP A 437 0.73 4.34 15.85
N THR A 438 -0.02 4.46 16.93
CA THR A 438 -1.48 4.44 16.98
C THR A 438 -1.94 5.52 17.95
N HIS A 439 -3.17 5.99 17.78
CA HIS A 439 -3.78 6.84 18.81
C HIS A 439 -4.10 6.03 20.08
N LYS A 440 -4.16 6.73 21.22
CA LYS A 440 -4.62 6.15 22.49
C LYS A 440 -6.04 5.61 22.33
N GLY A 441 -6.25 4.39 22.79
CA GLY A 441 -7.52 3.68 22.66
C GLY A 441 -7.80 3.06 21.29
N ILE A 442 -6.90 3.21 20.32
CA ILE A 442 -7.01 2.58 19.00
C ILE A 442 -6.14 1.34 18.96
N ILE A 443 -6.72 0.24 18.45
CA ILE A 443 -6.02 -1.00 18.14
C ILE A 443 -5.89 -1.09 16.61
N LEU A 444 -4.67 -1.28 16.13
CA LEU A 444 -4.39 -1.69 14.76
C LEU A 444 -3.83 -3.12 14.77
N SER A 445 -3.57 -3.67 13.59
CA SER A 445 -2.88 -4.95 13.48
C SER A 445 -1.73 -4.89 12.48
N THR A 446 -0.79 -5.82 12.65
CA THR A 446 0.30 -6.06 11.70
C THR A 446 0.54 -7.56 11.58
N PRO A 447 0.77 -8.11 10.38
CA PRO A 447 0.86 -9.54 10.15
C PRO A 447 2.30 -10.06 10.09
N LEU A 448 2.48 -11.33 10.47
CA LEU A 448 3.64 -12.15 10.09
C LEU A 448 3.18 -13.47 9.49
N GLN A 449 3.96 -14.04 8.59
CA GLN A 449 3.77 -15.42 8.14
C GLN A 449 4.67 -16.32 8.98
N LEU A 450 4.08 -17.16 9.82
CA LEU A 450 4.81 -18.00 10.78
C LEU A 450 4.61 -19.47 10.45
N THR A 451 5.69 -20.27 10.54
CA THR A 451 5.59 -21.73 10.41
C THR A 451 5.34 -22.36 11.78
N LEU A 452 4.09 -22.72 12.03
CA LEU A 452 3.65 -23.37 13.27
C LEU A 452 3.69 -24.90 13.11
N LYS A 453 4.23 -25.62 14.11
CA LYS A 453 4.25 -27.09 14.12
C LYS A 453 2.82 -27.63 14.09
N LYS A 454 2.61 -28.78 13.44
CA LYS A 454 1.27 -29.40 13.39
C LYS A 454 0.79 -29.74 14.81
N GLY A 455 -0.42 -29.29 15.15
CA GLY A 455 -1.05 -29.54 16.46
C GLY A 455 -1.25 -28.26 17.28
N ARG A 456 -1.69 -28.42 18.53
CA ARG A 456 -2.09 -27.30 19.41
C ARG A 456 -1.04 -26.90 20.43
N GLN A 457 0.19 -27.36 20.30
CA GLN A 457 1.23 -27.16 21.32
C GLN A 457 2.15 -25.98 20.96
N ASN A 458 1.75 -25.11 20.02
CA ASN A 458 2.60 -24.01 19.64
C ASN A 458 2.51 -22.86 20.63
N THR A 459 3.64 -22.21 20.86
CA THR A 459 3.73 -20.94 21.57
C THR A 459 4.28 -19.86 20.67
N ILE A 460 3.82 -18.63 20.89
CA ILE A 460 4.38 -17.43 20.28
C ILE A 460 4.76 -16.48 21.42
N THR A 461 6.06 -16.26 21.60
CA THR A 461 6.61 -15.31 22.57
C THR A 461 6.97 -14.01 21.86
N VAL A 462 6.51 -12.88 22.41
CA VAL A 462 6.79 -11.54 21.89
C VAL A 462 7.62 -10.77 22.91
N GLY A 463 8.78 -10.28 22.47
CA GLY A 463 9.67 -9.38 23.22
C GLY A 463 9.87 -8.06 22.48
N GLY A 464 10.81 -7.24 22.92
CA GLY A 464 11.17 -5.99 22.28
C GLY A 464 12.53 -6.03 21.57
N LEU A 465 12.67 -5.29 20.48
CA LEU A 465 13.90 -5.11 19.71
C LEU A 465 14.25 -3.63 19.61
N PHE A 466 15.52 -3.34 19.31
CA PHE A 466 15.98 -1.96 19.12
C PHE A 466 15.24 -1.31 17.95
N ASN A 467 14.56 -0.20 18.20
CA ASN A 467 13.75 0.53 17.23
C ASN A 467 14.42 1.83 16.72
N GLY A 468 15.66 2.08 17.13
CA GLY A 468 16.39 3.34 16.90
C GLY A 468 16.44 4.26 18.12
N VAL A 469 15.60 4.02 19.13
CA VAL A 469 15.53 4.82 20.37
C VAL A 469 15.70 3.93 21.60
N ASP A 470 14.91 2.87 21.71
CA ASP A 470 14.94 1.91 22.82
C ASP A 470 14.55 0.50 22.33
N TYR A 471 14.26 -0.41 23.27
CA TYR A 471 13.91 -1.82 23.00
C TYR A 471 12.45 -2.14 23.31
N LYS A 472 11.52 -1.17 23.18
CA LYS A 472 10.09 -1.40 23.47
C LYS A 472 9.40 -2.21 22.38
N GLY A 473 8.63 -3.20 22.78
CA GLY A 473 7.53 -3.75 21.99
C GLY A 473 6.24 -2.95 22.20
N ALA A 474 5.32 -2.96 21.23
CA ALA A 474 4.01 -2.33 21.41
C ALA A 474 3.08 -3.21 22.26
N ASP A 475 2.09 -2.59 22.90
CA ASP A 475 1.16 -3.28 23.78
C ASP A 475 0.25 -4.21 22.95
N LEU A 476 0.02 -5.45 23.39
CA LEU A 476 -0.70 -6.46 22.62
C LEU A 476 -2.09 -6.76 23.17
N ASP A 477 -3.11 -6.66 22.31
CA ASP A 477 -4.50 -7.04 22.62
C ASP A 477 -4.73 -8.54 22.40
N ARG A 478 -4.35 -9.05 21.23
CA ARG A 478 -4.55 -10.43 20.83
C ARG A 478 -3.68 -10.78 19.64
N ILE A 479 -3.59 -12.07 19.34
CA ILE A 479 -3.18 -12.54 18.01
C ILE A 479 -4.35 -13.26 17.33
N VAL A 480 -4.38 -13.22 16.01
CA VAL A 480 -5.34 -13.98 15.20
C VAL A 480 -4.55 -14.85 14.22
N VAL A 481 -4.75 -16.16 14.29
CA VAL A 481 -4.06 -17.14 13.42
C VAL A 481 -5.01 -17.61 12.33
N TYR A 482 -4.61 -17.42 11.08
CA TYR A 482 -5.41 -17.74 9.91
C TYR A 482 -5.13 -19.17 9.40
N PRO A 483 -6.07 -19.77 8.65
CA PRO A 483 -5.79 -21.00 7.92
C PRO A 483 -4.64 -20.81 6.94
N THR A 484 -4.01 -21.92 6.55
CA THR A 484 -3.01 -21.91 5.47
C THR A 484 -3.69 -21.53 4.16
N GLU A 485 -2.95 -20.81 3.32
CA GLU A 485 -3.32 -20.61 1.92
C GLU A 485 -3.54 -21.98 1.24
N LYS A 486 -4.57 -22.04 0.41
CA LYS A 486 -5.06 -23.29 -0.19
C LYS A 486 -4.29 -23.67 -1.41
#